data_AF-K7AKR7-F1
#
_entry.id   AF-K7AKR7-F1
#
_cell.length_a   1.000
_cell.length_b   1.000
_cell.length_c   1.000
_cell.angle_alpha   90.00
_cell.angle_beta   90.00
_cell.angle_gamma   90.00
#
_symmetry.space_group_name_H-M   'P 1'
#
loop_
_entity.id
_entity.type
_entity.pdbx_description
1 polymer ?
#
loop_
_entity_poly.entity_id
_entity_poly.type
_entity_poly.pdbx_seq_one_letter_code
_entity_poly.pdbx_strand_id
1 'polypeptide(L)'
;MSDEQLPRLQSEWITLQNQFDSYEKCSLAIKLFSILICCILVFALDAGLWSLLVIAILWLQDAIWKTFQNRIGQRLEVVEQAIQDNPHHLPEHLLHMGMQFNLAWNQSRPRAIYLISEYIKQSLKPTVAYPYVVLIFLVMGQLYGN
;
A
#
# COMPACT_ATOMS: atom_id res chain seq x y z
N MET A 1 27.72 -6.23 21.39
CA MET A 1 26.42 -6.85 21.05
C MET A 1 26.69 -8.31 20.72
N SER A 2 25.88 -9.24 21.22
CA SER A 2 26.10 -10.68 21.05
C SER A 2 25.84 -11.13 19.60
N ASP A 3 26.53 -12.18 19.16
CA ASP A 3 26.46 -12.75 17.80
C ASP A 3 25.04 -13.10 17.33
N GLU A 4 24.06 -13.19 18.25
CA GLU A 4 22.65 -13.51 17.95
C GLU A 4 21.74 -12.31 17.67
N GLN A 5 22.19 -11.06 17.84
CA GLN A 5 21.27 -9.91 17.76
C GLN A 5 20.88 -9.55 16.33
N LEU A 6 21.83 -9.61 15.39
CA LEU A 6 21.57 -9.34 13.98
C LEU A 6 20.56 -10.32 13.36
N PRO A 7 20.71 -11.66 13.48
CA PRO A 7 19.74 -12.59 12.90
C PRO A 7 18.33 -12.44 13.49
N ARG A 8 18.20 -12.02 14.76
CA ARG A 8 16.90 -11.70 15.37
C ARG A 8 16.27 -10.47 14.73
N LEU A 9 17.04 -9.40 14.53
CA LEU A 9 16.56 -8.18 13.86
C LEU A 9 16.18 -8.44 12.40
N GLN A 10 16.95 -9.26 11.68
CA GLN A 10 16.61 -9.67 10.32
C GLN A 10 15.30 -10.45 10.27
N SER A 11 15.11 -11.41 11.19
CA SER A 11 13.86 -12.17 11.29
C SER A 11 12.65 -11.27 11.62
N GLU A 12 12.84 -10.33 12.54
CA GLU A 12 11.84 -9.31 12.86
C GLU A 12 11.51 -8.45 11.63
N TRP A 13 12.52 -7.95 10.92
CA TRP A 13 12.35 -7.14 9.72
C TRP A 13 11.55 -7.88 8.64
N ILE A 14 11.91 -9.13 8.32
CA ILE A 14 11.21 -9.95 7.33
C ILE A 14 9.74 -10.14 7.74
N THR A 15 9.49 -10.42 9.02
CA THR A 15 8.13 -10.62 9.54
C THR A 15 7.30 -9.34 9.40
N LEU A 16 7.84 -8.22 9.86
CA LEU A 16 7.16 -6.92 9.84
C LEU A 16 6.94 -6.41 8.42
N GLN A 17 7.92 -6.54 7.52
CA GLN A 17 7.80 -6.15 6.11
C GLN A 17 6.69 -6.95 5.42
N ASN A 18 6.64 -8.27 5.62
CA ASN A 18 5.57 -9.11 5.07
C ASN A 18 4.19 -8.75 5.61
N GLN A 19 4.09 -8.43 6.91
CA GLN A 19 2.82 -7.97 7.49
C GLN A 19 2.41 -6.60 6.93
N PHE A 20 3.36 -5.67 6.80
CA PHE A 20 3.11 -4.35 6.23
C PHE A 20 2.51 -4.43 4.82
N ASP A 21 3.10 -5.27 3.97
CA ASP A 21 2.61 -5.50 2.59
C ASP A 21 1.28 -6.24 2.56
N SER A 22 1.04 -7.14 3.52
CA SER A 22 -0.25 -7.84 3.65
C SER A 22 -1.37 -6.87 4.02
N TYR A 23 -1.12 -5.90 4.91
CA TYR A 23 -2.10 -4.85 5.24
C TYR A 23 -2.43 -3.97 4.03
N GLU A 24 -1.48 -3.65 3.14
CA GLU A 24 -1.78 -2.96 1.87
C GLU A 24 -2.74 -3.78 0.99
N LYS A 25 -2.45 -5.06 0.77
CA LYS A 25 -3.28 -5.95 -0.07
C LYS A 25 -4.70 -6.04 0.48
N CYS A 26 -4.81 -6.19 1.80
CA CYS A 26 -6.06 -6.23 2.51
C CYS A 26 -6.82 -4.89 2.39
N SER A 27 -6.16 -3.74 2.58
CA SER A 27 -6.74 -2.40 2.37
C SER A 27 -7.29 -2.22 0.94
N LEU A 28 -6.55 -2.67 -0.07
CA LEU A 28 -7.01 -2.64 -1.46
C LEU A 28 -8.27 -3.49 -1.66
N ALA A 29 -8.32 -4.69 -1.06
CA ALA A 29 -9.50 -5.55 -1.13
C ALA A 29 -10.74 -4.88 -0.51
N ILE A 30 -10.61 -4.22 0.65
CA ILE A 30 -11.72 -3.45 1.25
C ILE A 30 -12.18 -2.34 0.30
N LYS A 31 -11.28 -1.61 -0.36
CA LYS A 31 -11.63 -0.53 -1.28
C LYS A 31 -12.40 -1.04 -2.50
N LEU A 32 -11.92 -2.11 -3.14
CA LEU A 32 -12.60 -2.71 -4.28
C LEU A 32 -13.98 -3.25 -3.88
N PHE A 33 -14.07 -3.90 -2.74
CA PHE A 33 -15.35 -4.36 -2.19
C PHE A 33 -16.30 -3.19 -1.89
N SER A 34 -15.79 -2.10 -1.30
CA SER A 34 -16.57 -0.90 -1.02
C SER A 34 -17.12 -0.25 -2.29
N ILE A 35 -16.32 -0.19 -3.36
CA ILE A 35 -16.76 0.31 -4.68
C ILE A 35 -17.87 -0.59 -5.24
N LEU A 36 -17.69 -1.92 -5.20
CA LEU A 36 -18.69 -2.86 -5.68
C LEU A 36 -20.02 -2.74 -4.92
N ILE A 37 -19.97 -2.71 -3.59
CA ILE A 37 -21.15 -2.55 -2.73
C ILE A 37 -21.81 -1.20 -2.96
N CYS A 38 -21.03 -0.12 -3.12
CA CYS A 38 -21.57 1.20 -3.47
C CYS A 38 -22.34 1.15 -4.79
N CYS A 39 -21.75 0.57 -5.85
CA CYS A 39 -22.42 0.42 -7.14
C CYS A 39 -23.73 -0.36 -7.04
N ILE A 40 -23.76 -1.47 -6.29
CA ILE A 40 -24.97 -2.28 -6.10
C ILE A 40 -26.04 -1.49 -5.33
N LEU A 41 -25.67 -0.87 -4.21
CA LEU A 41 -26.61 -0.16 -3.36
C LEU A 41 -27.22 1.06 -4.06
N VAL A 42 -26.42 1.79 -4.85
CA VAL A 42 -26.87 2.99 -5.57
C VAL A 42 -27.63 2.63 -6.84
N PHE A 43 -27.08 1.78 -7.71
CA PHE A 43 -27.67 1.57 -9.04
C PHE A 43 -28.70 0.44 -9.09
N ALA A 44 -28.59 -0.59 -8.23
CA ALA A 44 -29.50 -1.73 -8.26
C ALA A 44 -30.61 -1.66 -7.20
N LEU A 45 -30.34 -1.03 -6.05
CA LEU A 45 -31.23 -1.06 -4.88
C LEU A 45 -31.79 0.31 -4.46
N ASP A 46 -31.34 1.41 -5.09
CA ASP A 46 -31.73 2.80 -4.77
C ASP A 46 -31.70 3.10 -3.26
N ALA A 47 -30.69 2.57 -2.56
CA ALA A 47 -30.65 2.52 -1.10
C ALA A 47 -30.28 3.86 -0.41
N GLY A 48 -30.19 4.96 -1.17
CA GLY A 48 -30.05 6.33 -0.68
C GLY A 48 -29.04 6.52 0.46
N LEU A 49 -29.52 7.04 1.59
CA LEU A 49 -28.70 7.35 2.78
C LEU A 49 -28.08 6.11 3.45
N TRP A 50 -28.68 4.93 3.32
CA TRP A 50 -28.15 3.69 3.92
C TRP A 50 -26.82 3.27 3.29
N SER A 51 -26.65 3.57 1.99
CA SER A 51 -25.39 3.38 1.27
C SER A 51 -24.24 4.14 1.93
N LEU A 52 -24.49 5.38 2.39
CA LEU A 52 -23.46 6.19 3.06
C LEU A 52 -23.04 5.57 4.39
N LEU A 53 -23.98 5.05 5.17
CA LEU A 53 -23.69 4.39 6.45
C LEU A 53 -22.83 3.14 6.24
N VAL A 54 -23.18 2.29 5.27
CA VAL A 54 -22.39 1.08 4.95
C VAL A 54 -20.99 1.44 4.49
N ILE A 55 -20.85 2.43 3.59
CA ILE A 55 -19.54 2.91 3.12
C ILE A 55 -18.72 3.50 4.27
N ALA A 56 -19.34 4.26 5.19
CA ALA A 56 -18.65 4.81 6.34
C ALA A 56 -18.08 3.74 7.28
N ILE A 57 -18.81 2.63 7.48
CA ILE A 57 -18.31 1.50 8.27
C ILE A 57 -17.11 0.84 7.59
N LEU A 58 -17.19 0.59 6.28
CA LEU A 58 -16.08 0.00 5.51
C LEU A 58 -14.85 0.92 5.49
N TRP A 59 -15.06 2.22 5.40
CA TRP A 59 -14.01 3.23 5.49
C TRP A 59 -13.32 3.23 6.87
N LEU A 60 -14.10 3.13 7.96
CA LEU A 60 -13.56 3.03 9.31
C LEU A 60 -12.72 1.75 9.47
N GLN A 61 -13.17 0.63 8.90
CA GLN A 61 -12.41 -0.62 8.92
C GLN A 61 -11.07 -0.50 8.18
N ASP A 62 -11.03 0.17 7.02
CA ASP A 62 -9.78 0.48 6.31
C ASP A 62 -8.86 1.36 7.16
N ALA A 63 -9.41 2.39 7.83
CA ALA A 63 -8.65 3.26 8.71
C ALA A 63 -8.00 2.50 9.90
N ILE A 64 -8.70 1.51 10.46
CA ILE A 64 -8.15 0.64 11.52
C ILE A 64 -6.94 -0.14 10.98
N TRP A 65 -7.05 -0.75 9.80
CA TRP A 65 -5.94 -1.47 9.17
C TRP A 65 -4.76 -0.56 8.85
N LYS A 66 -5.02 0.64 8.31
CA LYS A 66 -3.98 1.66 8.07
C LYS A 66 -3.29 2.12 9.34
N THR A 67 -3.99 2.15 10.47
CA THR A 67 -3.40 2.49 11.77
C THR A 67 -2.42 1.42 12.25
N PHE A 68 -2.79 0.14 12.15
CA PHE A 68 -1.87 -0.96 12.45
C PHE A 68 -0.67 -0.97 11.52
N GLN A 69 -0.91 -0.80 10.22
CA GLN A 69 0.14 -0.71 9.23
C GLN A 69 1.13 0.41 9.54
N ASN A 70 0.65 1.61 9.89
CA ASN A 70 1.51 2.73 10.24
C ASN A 70 2.40 2.44 11.46
N ARG A 71 1.86 1.75 12.48
CA ARG A 71 2.65 1.33 13.65
C ARG A 71 3.74 0.33 13.29
N ILE A 72 3.44 -0.61 12.39
CA ILE A 72 4.42 -1.57 11.86
C ILE A 72 5.51 -0.81 11.09
N GLY A 73 5.14 0.15 10.22
CA GLY A 73 6.10 0.97 9.49
C GLY A 73 7.06 1.74 10.41
N GLN A 74 6.55 2.37 11.47
CA GLN A 74 7.37 3.03 12.48
C GLN A 74 8.33 2.06 13.18
N ARG A 75 7.86 0.85 13.50
CA ARG A 75 8.72 -0.19 14.09
C ARG A 75 9.79 -0.67 13.11
N LEU A 76 9.44 -0.76 11.83
CA LEU A 76 10.34 -1.17 10.77
C LEU A 76 11.50 -0.19 10.64
N GLU A 77 11.23 1.12 10.61
CA GLU A 77 12.28 2.16 10.63
C GLU A 77 13.23 2.01 11.83
N VAL A 78 12.72 1.69 13.02
CA VAL A 78 13.56 1.43 14.21
C VAL A 78 14.44 0.19 14.03
N VAL A 79 13.89 -0.89 13.47
CA VAL A 79 14.65 -2.12 13.19
C VAL A 79 15.71 -1.88 12.12
N GLU A 80 15.39 -1.15 11.05
CA GLU A 80 16.32 -0.79 9.98
C GLU A 80 17.49 0.06 10.52
N GLN A 81 17.22 1.05 11.38
CA GLN A 81 18.24 1.84 12.07
C GLN A 81 19.12 0.97 12.97
N ALA A 82 18.53 0.07 13.77
CA ALA A 82 19.28 -0.83 14.64
C ALA A 82 20.18 -1.82 13.86
N ILE A 83 19.80 -2.16 12.63
CA ILE A 83 20.63 -2.94 11.70
C ILE A 83 21.77 -2.07 11.14
N GLN A 84 21.52 -0.81 10.76
CA GLN A 84 22.58 0.12 10.30
C GLN A 84 23.64 0.36 11.38
N ASP A 85 23.22 0.56 12.63
CA ASP A 85 24.09 0.90 13.74
C ASP A 85 24.91 -0.30 14.26
N ASN A 86 24.84 -1.46 13.61
CA ASN A 86 25.53 -2.69 14.00
C ASN A 86 26.85 -2.87 13.21
N PRO A 87 28.01 -2.43 13.73
CA PRO A 87 29.24 -2.25 12.95
C PRO A 87 30.02 -3.54 12.68
N HIS A 88 29.60 -4.67 13.27
CA HIS A 88 30.47 -5.83 13.45
C HIS A 88 30.13 -7.07 12.60
N HIS A 89 29.00 -7.10 11.88
CA HIS A 89 28.52 -8.37 11.31
C HIS A 89 28.12 -8.38 9.83
N LEU A 90 28.14 -7.25 9.12
CA LEU A 90 27.94 -7.24 7.66
C LEU A 90 29.10 -6.53 6.96
N PRO A 91 29.56 -7.03 5.80
CA PRO A 91 30.34 -6.23 4.87
C PRO A 91 29.58 -4.91 4.59
N GLU A 92 30.28 -3.77 4.67
CA GLU A 92 29.75 -2.40 4.51
C GLU A 92 28.79 -2.29 3.29
N HIS A 93 29.10 -2.97 2.19
CA HIS A 93 28.29 -2.96 0.96
C HIS A 93 26.93 -3.66 1.07
N LEU A 94 26.77 -4.67 1.93
CA LEU A 94 25.49 -5.35 2.15
C LEU A 94 24.61 -4.58 3.15
N LEU A 95 25.25 -3.90 4.11
CA LEU A 95 24.57 -3.10 5.14
C LEU A 95 23.88 -1.87 4.54
N HIS A 96 24.46 -1.31 3.47
CA HIS A 96 23.92 -0.12 2.80
C HIS A 96 22.82 -0.40 1.75
N MET A 97 22.54 -1.65 1.38
CA MET A 97 21.57 -1.95 0.30
C MET A 97 20.35 -2.78 0.73
N GLY A 98 20.48 -3.67 1.72
CA GLY A 98 19.38 -4.53 2.17
C GLY A 98 18.70 -4.01 3.44
N MET A 99 17.38 -4.18 3.55
CA MET A 99 16.62 -3.83 4.77
C MET A 99 16.71 -2.35 5.17
N GLN A 100 16.78 -1.44 4.19
CA GLN A 100 16.83 0.02 4.41
C GLN A 100 15.75 0.76 3.61
N PHE A 101 14.77 0.02 3.07
CA PHE A 101 13.78 0.57 2.15
C PHE A 101 12.91 1.62 2.83
N ASN A 102 12.42 1.33 4.03
CA ASN A 102 11.45 2.19 4.72
C ASN A 102 12.11 3.46 5.22
N LEU A 103 13.33 3.34 5.75
CA LEU A 103 14.15 4.44 6.22
C LEU A 103 14.59 5.35 5.05
N ALA A 104 15.08 4.77 3.95
CA ALA A 104 15.43 5.53 2.75
C ALA A 104 14.21 6.23 2.12
N TRP A 105 13.06 5.55 2.07
CA TRP A 105 11.81 6.13 1.59
C TRP A 105 11.34 7.27 2.47
N ASN A 106 11.37 7.13 3.80
CA ASN A 106 10.94 8.19 4.73
C ASN A 106 11.84 9.44 4.61
N GLN A 107 13.16 9.25 4.48
CA GLN A 107 14.13 10.34 4.29
C GLN A 107 13.97 11.08 2.95
N SER A 108 13.62 10.36 1.88
CA SER A 108 13.46 10.91 0.53
C SER A 108 12.00 11.22 0.14
N ARG A 109 11.06 11.06 1.09
CA ARG A 109 9.62 11.05 0.81
C ARG A 109 9.18 12.33 0.10
N PRO A 110 8.67 12.24 -1.14
CA PRO A 110 8.14 13.39 -1.84
C PRO A 110 6.89 13.95 -1.14
N ARG A 111 6.63 15.25 -1.32
CA ARG A 111 5.36 15.86 -0.86
C ARG A 111 4.17 15.18 -1.53
N ALA A 112 3.01 15.18 -0.86
CA ALA A 112 1.80 14.49 -1.33
C ALA A 112 1.40 14.85 -2.78
N ILE A 113 1.54 16.11 -3.17
CA ILE A 113 1.24 16.57 -4.54
C ILE A 113 2.14 15.87 -5.58
N TYR A 114 3.42 15.69 -5.26
CA TYR A 114 4.36 15.00 -6.14
C TYR A 114 4.04 13.50 -6.22
N LEU A 115 3.69 12.87 -5.10
CA LEU A 115 3.25 11.47 -5.07
C LEU A 115 2.03 11.23 -5.97
N ILE A 116 1.03 12.12 -5.92
CA ILE A 116 -0.13 12.04 -6.81
C ILE A 116 0.30 12.13 -8.28
N SER A 117 1.21 13.06 -8.62
CA SER A 117 1.76 13.16 -9.98
C SER A 117 2.50 11.89 -10.40
N GLU A 118 3.26 11.27 -9.50
CA GLU A 118 3.95 10.01 -9.75
C GLU A 118 2.96 8.87 -10.00
N TYR A 119 1.86 8.79 -9.24
CA TYR A 119 0.81 7.81 -9.46
C TYR A 119 0.10 8.01 -10.80
N ILE A 120 -0.19 9.27 -11.18
CA ILE A 120 -0.76 9.58 -12.49
C ILE A 120 0.19 9.12 -13.60
N LYS A 121 1.48 9.50 -13.52
CA LYS A 121 2.50 9.09 -14.50
C LYS A 121 2.62 7.57 -14.58
N GLN A 122 2.59 6.87 -13.44
CA GLN A 122 2.64 5.42 -13.38
C GLN A 122 1.40 4.79 -14.01
N SER A 123 0.21 5.36 -13.79
CA SER A 123 -1.05 4.87 -14.39
C SER A 123 -1.08 5.01 -15.91
N LEU A 124 -0.39 6.01 -16.44
CA LEU A 124 -0.26 6.26 -17.89
C LEU A 124 0.84 5.40 -18.55
N LYS A 125 1.64 4.65 -17.79
CA LYS A 125 2.61 3.73 -18.40
C LYS A 125 1.87 2.70 -19.26
N PRO A 126 2.35 2.38 -20.47
CA PRO A 126 1.65 1.47 -21.38
C PRO A 126 1.30 0.11 -20.76
N THR A 127 2.19 -0.41 -19.91
CA THR A 127 1.99 -1.67 -19.19
C THR A 127 0.83 -1.66 -18.19
N VAL A 128 0.43 -0.48 -17.72
CA VAL A 128 -0.70 -0.28 -16.80
C VAL A 128 -1.94 0.14 -17.57
N ALA A 129 -1.81 1.07 -18.52
CA ALA A 129 -2.94 1.69 -19.22
C ALA A 129 -3.60 0.78 -20.28
N TYR A 130 -2.83 -0.07 -20.97
CA TYR A 130 -3.30 -0.84 -22.13
C TYR A 130 -4.63 -1.59 -21.89
N PRO A 131 -4.78 -2.40 -20.82
CA PRO A 131 -6.03 -3.13 -20.59
C PRO A 131 -7.24 -2.21 -20.39
N TYR A 132 -7.05 -1.08 -19.70
CA TYR A 132 -8.13 -0.14 -19.39
C TYR A 132 -8.58 0.65 -20.62
N VAL A 133 -7.64 1.05 -21.49
CA VAL A 133 -7.97 1.76 -22.73
C VAL A 133 -8.87 0.89 -23.62
N VAL A 134 -8.55 -0.40 -23.76
CA VAL A 134 -9.38 -1.35 -24.51
C VAL A 134 -10.78 -1.48 -23.90
N LEU A 135 -10.89 -1.60 -22.57
CA LEU A 135 -12.18 -1.67 -21.88
C LEU A 135 -13.02 -0.41 -22.06
N ILE A 136 -12.41 0.78 -21.96
CA ILE A 136 -13.09 2.06 -22.19
C ILE A 136 -13.64 2.13 -23.62
N PHE A 137 -12.86 1.74 -24.62
CA PHE A 137 -13.33 1.71 -26.01
C PHE A 137 -14.49 0.74 -26.24
N LEU A 138 -14.47 -0.43 -25.59
CA LEU A 138 -15.58 -1.39 -25.65
C LEU A 138 -16.87 -0.81 -25.04
N VAL A 139 -16.77 -0.18 -23.87
CA VAL A 139 -17.92 0.46 -23.20
C VAL A 139 -18.47 1.62 -24.05
N MET A 140 -17.60 2.46 -24.59
CA MET A 140 -18.00 3.56 -25.47
C MET A 140 -18.68 3.02 -26.75
N GLY A 141 -18.12 1.99 -27.39
CA GLY A 141 -18.73 1.34 -28.54
C GLY A 141 -20.15 0.81 -28.26
N GLN A 142 -20.38 0.24 -27.07
CA GLN A 142 -21.71 -0.20 -26.63
C GLN A 142 -22.67 0.97 -26.40
N LEU A 143 -22.21 2.07 -25.79
CA LEU A 143 -23.07 3.22 -25.46
C LEU A 143 -23.49 4.04 -26.69
N TYR A 144 -22.65 4.16 -27.71
CA TYR A 144 -22.95 4.94 -28.93
C TYR A 144 -23.42 4.09 -30.11
N GLY A 145 -23.35 2.75 -29.99
CA GLY A 145 -23.85 1.80 -31.00
C GLY A 145 -25.28 1.31 -30.78
N ASN A 146 -25.89 1.65 -29.63
CA ASN A 146 -27.30 1.45 -29.29
C ASN A 146 -28.08 2.75 -29.51
#